data_AF-A0A2T1DD39-F1
#
_entry.id   AF-A0A2T1DD39-F1
#
_cell.length_a   1.000
_cell.length_b   1.000
_cell.length_c   1.000
_cell.angle_alpha   90.00
_cell.angle_beta   90.00
_cell.angle_gamma   90.00
#
_symmetry.space_group_name_H-M   'P 1'
#
loop_
_entity.id
_entity.type
_entity.pdbx_description
1 polymer ?
#
loop_
_entity_poly.entity_id
_entity_poly.type
_entity_poly.pdbx_seq_one_letter_code
_entity_poly.pdbx_strand_id
1 'polypeptide(L)' 'MSRTSDWVPTSAVCEQLGFSVKHIWRLRDEGLFKEKIHWRNISSPQAARPTYRWHLKRCEEALEIPPEMR' A
#
# COMPACT_ATOMS: atom_id res chain seq x y z
N MET A 1 -18.66 2.20 14.80
CA MET A 1 -18.72 2.91 13.50
C MET A 1 -17.92 2.10 12.50
N SER A 2 -18.56 1.48 11.50
CA SER A 2 -17.95 0.48 10.62
C SER A 2 -17.66 1.05 9.23
N ARG A 3 -16.37 1.08 8.90
CA ARG A 3 -15.75 0.89 7.56
C ARG A 3 -15.94 2.00 6.51
N THR A 4 -15.35 3.15 6.74
CA THR A 4 -14.73 3.88 5.61
C THR A 4 -13.66 2.96 5.03
N SER A 5 -13.76 2.62 3.74
CA SER A 5 -12.81 1.72 3.08
C SER A 5 -11.37 2.20 3.30
N ASP A 6 -10.56 1.44 4.03
CA ASP A 6 -9.14 1.73 4.35
C ASP A 6 -8.21 1.77 3.11
N TRP A 7 -8.79 1.66 1.91
CA TRP A 7 -8.10 1.63 0.63
C TRP A 7 -7.87 3.05 0.11
N VAL A 8 -6.70 3.58 0.41
CA VAL A 8 -6.28 4.94 0.07
C VAL A 8 -5.39 4.99 -1.18
N PRO A 9 -5.30 6.12 -1.91
CA PRO A 9 -4.36 6.25 -3.03
C PRO A 9 -2.90 6.31 -2.57
N THR A 10 -1.95 6.12 -3.49
CA THR A 10 -0.51 6.15 -3.20
C THR A 10 -0.07 7.45 -2.50
N SER A 11 -0.60 8.61 -2.89
CA SER A 11 -0.27 9.89 -2.24
C SER A 11 -0.68 9.91 -0.76
N ALA A 12 -1.92 9.51 -0.47
CA ALA A 12 -2.44 9.51 0.89
C ALA A 12 -1.75 8.48 1.79
N VAL A 13 -1.42 7.27 1.30
CA VAL A 13 -0.66 6.30 2.11
C VAL A 13 0.76 6.80 2.39
N CYS A 14 1.38 7.51 1.45
CA CYS A 14 2.69 8.12 1.64
C CYS A 14 2.65 9.19 2.73
N GLU A 15 1.65 10.07 2.67
CA GLU A 15 1.43 11.12 3.68
C GLU A 15 1.19 10.52 5.07
N GLN A 16 0.33 9.50 5.17
CA GLN A 16 -0.04 8.88 6.44
C GLN A 16 1.10 8.08 7.06
N LEU A 17 1.88 7.36 6.24
CA LEU A 17 3.02 6.57 6.72
C LEU A 17 4.33 7.38 6.80
N GLY A 18 4.33 8.64 6.37
CA GLY A 18 5.54 9.48 6.31
C GLY A 18 6.59 8.98 5.30
N PHE A 19 6.19 8.20 4.30
CA PHE A 19 7.11 7.65 3.30
C PHE A 19 7.05 8.38 1.97
N SER A 20 8.16 8.36 1.24
CA SER A 20 8.15 8.77 -0.16
C SER A 20 7.50 7.68 -1.02
N VAL A 21 6.93 8.11 -2.16
CA VAL A 21 6.38 7.20 -3.17
C VAL A 21 7.39 6.11 -3.53
N LYS A 22 8.65 6.48 -3.82
CA LYS A 22 9.73 5.53 -4.16
C LYS A 22 9.92 4.45 -3.08
N HIS A 23 9.80 4.82 -1.81
CA HIS A 23 9.96 3.89 -0.68
C HIS A 23 8.83 2.85 -0.69
N ILE A 24 7.57 3.27 -0.81
CA ILE A 24 6.41 2.37 -0.89
C ILE A 24 6.54 1.37 -2.06
N TRP A 25 7.00 1.83 -3.23
CA TRP A 25 7.25 0.96 -4.38
C TRP A 25 8.34 -0.07 -4.09
N ARG A 26 9.45 0.36 -3.49
CA ARG A 26 10.53 -0.53 -3.07
C ARG A 26 10.02 -1.60 -2.11
N LEU A 27 9.21 -1.26 -1.12
CA LEU A 27 8.64 -2.22 -0.17
C LEU A 27 7.69 -3.22 -0.85
N ARG A 28 6.94 -2.78 -1.85
CA ARG A 28 6.16 -3.69 -2.70
C ARG A 28 7.10 -4.64 -3.45
N ASP A 29 8.15 -4.13 -4.07
CA ASP A 29 9.06 -4.92 -4.91
C ASP A 29 9.91 -5.90 -4.05
N GLU A 30 10.25 -5.51 -2.82
CA GLU A 30 10.88 -6.37 -1.81
C GLU A 30 9.91 -7.42 -1.22
N GLY A 31 8.63 -7.38 -1.58
CA GLY A 31 7.63 -8.36 -1.16
C GLY A 31 7.04 -8.12 0.23
N LEU A 32 7.41 -7.02 0.90
CA LEU A 32 6.80 -6.60 2.17
C LEU A 32 5.30 -6.39 1.98
N PHE A 33 4.93 -5.65 0.94
CA PHE A 33 3.54 -5.37 0.60
C PHE A 33 3.03 -6.32 -0.49
N LYS A 34 2.20 -7.28 -0.06
CA LYS A 34 1.55 -8.27 -0.94
C LYS A 34 0.33 -7.72 -1.67
N GLU A 35 0.20 -8.07 -2.96
CA GLU A 35 -0.98 -7.74 -3.78
C GLU A 35 -2.26 -8.37 -3.20
N LYS A 36 -3.40 -7.68 -3.34
CA LYS A 36 -4.73 -7.98 -2.78
C LYS A 36 -4.82 -7.95 -1.25
N ILE A 37 -3.68 -7.98 -0.55
CA ILE A 37 -3.61 -7.85 0.90
C ILE A 37 -3.36 -6.39 1.29
N HIS A 38 -2.24 -5.83 0.84
CA HIS A 38 -1.75 -4.50 1.18
C HIS A 38 -2.00 -3.49 0.06
N TRP A 39 -1.91 -3.92 -1.19
CA TRP A 39 -2.14 -3.07 -2.35
C TRP A 39 -2.95 -3.80 -3.42
N ARG A 40 -3.63 -3.04 -4.27
CA ARG A 40 -4.31 -3.58 -5.46
C ARG A 40 -4.23 -2.60 -6.61
N ASN A 41 -4.07 -3.10 -7.83
CA ASN A 41 -4.25 -2.30 -9.02
C ASN A 41 -5.76 -2.17 -9.31
N ILE A 42 -6.23 -0.92 -9.43
CA ILE A 42 -7.61 -0.58 -9.80
C ILE A 42 -7.71 0.06 -11.18
N SER A 43 -6.62 0.09 -11.95
CA SER A 43 -6.65 0.61 -13.31
C SER A 43 -7.55 -0.25 -14.20
N SER A 44 -8.40 0.41 -14.98
CA SER A 44 -9.10 -0.25 -16.09
C SER A 44 -8.08 -0.80 -17.11
N PRO A 45 -8.41 -1.88 -17.84
CA PRO A 45 -7.50 -2.48 -18.82
C PRO A 45 -7.02 -1.52 -19.92
N GLN A 46 -7.79 -0.46 -20.19
CA GLN A 46 -7.49 0.57 -21.20
C GLN A 46 -6.78 1.80 -20.64
N ALA A 47 -6.48 1.83 -19.33
CA ALA A 47 -5.85 2.99 -18.72
C ALA A 47 -4.37 3.08 -19.10
N ALA A 48 -3.94 4.25 -19.58
CA ALA A 48 -2.55 4.51 -19.95
C ALA A 48 -1.58 4.45 -18.75
N ARG A 49 -2.09 4.56 -17.51
CA ARG A 49 -1.27 4.49 -16.29
C ARG A 49 -1.95 3.62 -15.22
N PRO A 50 -1.20 2.72 -14.56
CA PRO A 50 -1.74 1.90 -13.50
C PRO A 50 -2.07 2.76 -12.27
N THR A 51 -3.22 2.50 -11.66
CA THR A 51 -3.71 3.24 -10.49
C THR A 51 -3.80 2.28 -9.32
N TYR A 52 -3.10 2.59 -8.23
CA TYR A 52 -3.00 1.70 -7.09
C TYR A 52 -3.82 2.21 -5.91
N ARG A 53 -4.39 1.27 -5.17
CA ARG A 53 -4.96 1.51 -3.84
C ARG A 53 -4.20 0.69 -2.83
N TRP A 54 -3.99 1.27 -1.66
CA TRP A 54 -3.24 0.72 -0.54
C TRP A 54 -4.12 0.62 0.69
N HIS A 55 -4.08 -0.50 1.39
CA HIS A 55 -4.82 -0.71 2.62
C HIS A 55 -3.98 -0.17 3.78
N LEU A 56 -4.29 1.04 4.24
CA LEU A 56 -3.45 1.77 5.21
C LEU A 56 -3.12 0.93 6.44
N LYS A 57 -4.15 0.44 7.14
CA LYS A 57 -3.99 -0.37 8.35
C LYS A 57 -3.09 -1.60 8.18
N ARG A 58 -3.23 -2.33 7.07
CA ARG A 58 -2.40 -3.52 6.81
C ARG A 58 -0.96 -3.13 6.48
N CYS A 59 -0.77 -2.00 5.82
CA CYS A 59 0.58 -1.49 5.56
C CYS A 59 1.26 -1.10 6.88
N GLU A 60 0.54 -0.43 7.78
CA GLU A 60 0.99 -0.13 9.14
C GLU A 60 1.36 -1.42 9.89
N GLU A 61 0.45 -2.39 9.96
CA GLU A 61 0.68 -3.69 10.61
C GLU A 61 1.92 -4.42 10.05
N ALA A 62 2.14 -4.37 8.73
CA ALA A 62 3.31 -4.98 8.10
C ALA A 62 4.63 -4.26 8.42
N LEU A 63 4.57 -2.97 8.72
CA LEU A 63 5.72 -2.15 9.09
C LEU A 63 6.03 -2.24 10.60
N GLU A 64 5.02 -2.45 11.44
CA GLU A 64 5.18 -2.67 12.87
C GLU A 64 5.83 -4.01 13.22
N ILE A 65 5.81 -4.99 12.30
CA ILE A 65 6.54 -6.25 12.48
C ILE A 65 8.03 -6.01 12.17
N PRO A 66 8.94 -6.12 13.17
CA PRO A 66 10.37 -5.99 12.92
C PRO A 66 10.85 -7.02 11.90
N PRO A 67 11.77 -6.65 10.99
CA PRO A 67 12.29 -7.56 9.97
C PRO A 67 12.99 -8.81 10.54
N GLU A 68 13.32 -8.82 11.83
CA GLU A 68 13.95 -9.93 12.56
C GLU A 68 12.99 -11.12 12.82
N MET A 69 11.67 -10.93 12.68
CA MET A 69 10.65 -11.96 12.90
C MET A 69 10.03 -12.52 11.59
N ARG A 70 10.65 -12.27 10.43
CA ARG A 70 10.18 -12.77 9.12
C ARG A 70 10.80 -14.09 8.70
#